data_AF-A0A958JGX2-F1
#
_entry.id   AF-A0A958JGX2-F1
#
_cell.length_a   1.000
_cell.length_b   1.000
_cell.length_c   1.000
_cell.angle_alpha   90.00
_cell.angle_beta   90.00
_cell.angle_gamma   90.00
#
_symmetry.space_group_name_H-M   'P 1'
#
loop_
_entity.id
_entity.type
_entity.pdbx_description
1 polymer ?
#
loop_
_entity_poly.entity_id
_entity_poly.type
_entity_poly.pdbx_seq_one_letter_code
_entity_poly.pdbx_strand_id
1 'polypeptide(L)'
;MGYGEDWLNDAVKGFFSEKSTFDLFLELPSLKVYCAQAEYLLAMKCLAMRLGKEFHDEADVRYLLRYLNVTTYQQAVGIISTFYPLERFPQETLYALEEMLEA
;
A
#
# COMPACT_ATOMS: atom_id res chain seq x y z
N MET A 1 9.11 24.35 23.04
CA MET A 1 9.13 24.48 21.56
C MET A 1 8.27 23.37 21.00
N GLY A 2 7.01 23.67 20.66
CA GLY A 2 6.09 22.72 20.05
C GLY A 2 5.96 23.04 18.57
N TYR A 3 6.07 22.04 17.71
CA TYR A 3 5.81 22.19 16.28
C TYR A 3 4.30 22.40 16.07
N GLY A 4 3.95 23.37 15.21
CA GLY A 4 2.56 23.76 14.94
C GLY A 4 1.73 22.62 14.35
N GLU A 5 0.41 22.71 14.50
CA GLU A 5 -0.56 21.69 14.07
C GLU A 5 -0.51 21.35 12.56
N ASP A 6 0.19 22.17 11.77
CA ASP A 6 0.40 22.02 10.32
C ASP A 6 1.69 21.29 9.93
N TRP A 7 2.42 20.69 10.88
CA TRP A 7 3.69 20.01 10.57
C TRP A 7 3.49 18.75 9.71
N LEU A 8 2.33 18.10 9.80
CA LEU A 8 2.03 16.91 9.01
C LEU A 8 1.58 17.34 7.61
N ASN A 9 2.52 17.23 6.67
CA ASN A 9 2.39 17.60 5.27
C ASN A 9 1.02 17.19 4.67
N ASP A 10 0.24 18.15 4.18
CA ASP A 10 -1.08 17.91 3.56
C ASP A 10 -1.05 16.93 2.39
N ALA A 11 0.13 16.73 1.76
CA ALA A 11 0.35 15.82 0.64
C ALA A 11 0.08 14.34 0.96
N VAL A 12 0.09 13.93 2.24
CA VAL A 12 -0.15 12.53 2.63
C VAL A 12 -1.62 12.23 2.96
N LYS A 13 -2.48 13.24 3.18
CA LYS A 13 -3.90 13.02 3.53
C LYS A 13 -4.68 12.26 2.46
N GLY A 14 -4.30 12.38 1.19
CA GLY A 14 -4.95 11.66 0.07
C GLY A 14 -4.67 10.16 0.02
N PHE A 15 -3.67 9.69 0.78
CA PHE A 15 -3.26 8.28 0.80
C PHE A 15 -3.87 7.51 1.96
N PHE A 16 -4.37 8.17 3.01
CA PHE A 16 -4.92 7.44 4.17
C PHE A 16 -6.33 6.93 3.92
N SER A 17 -6.52 5.61 4.03
CA SER A 17 -7.84 4.97 4.08
C SER A 17 -8.39 5.02 5.51
N GLU A 18 -9.69 5.28 5.71
CA GLU A 18 -10.34 5.29 7.04
C GLU A 18 -10.25 3.92 7.76
N LYS A 19 -9.95 2.84 7.03
CA LYS A 19 -9.78 1.48 7.56
C LYS A 19 -8.33 1.06 7.79
N SER A 20 -7.38 1.98 7.64
CA SER A 20 -5.97 1.65 7.83
C SER A 20 -5.67 1.41 9.31
N THR A 21 -5.56 0.13 9.69
CA THR A 21 -5.01 -0.26 10.98
C THR A 21 -3.51 -0.04 10.94
N PHE A 22 -3.02 0.85 11.80
CA PHE A 22 -1.60 1.12 11.96
C PHE A 22 -1.15 0.52 13.29
N ASP A 23 -0.25 -0.45 13.22
CA ASP A 23 0.31 -1.04 14.43
C ASP A 23 1.47 -0.16 14.91
N LEU A 24 1.49 0.17 16.20
CA LEU A 24 2.60 0.91 16.81
C LEU A 24 3.85 0.02 16.76
N PHE A 25 4.81 0.42 15.94
CA PHE A 25 6.03 -0.34 15.69
C PHE A 25 7.17 0.06 16.63
N LEU A 26 7.30 1.36 16.92
CA LEU A 26 8.31 1.87 17.83
C LEU A 26 7.80 3.13 18.54
N GLU A 27 7.92 3.16 19.86
CA GLU A 27 7.63 4.36 20.66
C GLU A 27 8.91 4.81 21.37
N LEU A 28 9.32 6.03 21.04
CA LEU A 28 10.39 6.78 21.70
C LEU A 28 9.76 8.01 22.38
N PRO A 29 10.45 8.67 23.35
CA PRO A 29 9.87 9.73 24.17
C PRO A 29 9.21 10.89 23.39
N SER A 30 9.61 11.12 22.14
CA SER A 30 9.04 12.15 21.25
C SER A 30 8.72 11.65 19.83
N LEU A 31 8.74 10.34 19.57
CA LEU A 31 8.51 9.77 18.24
C LEU A 31 7.71 8.47 18.33
N LYS A 32 6.57 8.41 17.62
CA LYS A 32 5.82 7.18 17.41
C LYS A 32 5.97 6.76 15.97
N VAL A 33 6.55 5.59 15.72
CA VAL A 33 6.64 4.96 14.41
C VAL A 33 5.51 3.96 14.34
N TYR A 34 4.64 4.12 13.36
CA TYR A 34 3.58 3.18 13.06
C TYR A 34 3.97 2.39 11.82
N CYS A 35 3.77 1.07 11.85
CA CYS A 35 3.91 0.24 10.67
C CYS A 35 2.52 0.00 10.08
N ALA A 36 2.39 0.31 8.79
CA ALA A 36 1.24 -0.10 8.01
C ALA A 36 1.17 -1.64 7.97
N GLN A 37 -0.03 -2.20 8.17
CA GLN A 37 -0.27 -3.61 7.88
C GLN A 37 0.18 -3.94 6.45
N ALA A 38 0.77 -5.12 6.25
CA ALA A 38 1.36 -5.48 4.96
C ALA A 38 0.32 -5.47 3.83
N GLU A 39 -0.94 -5.77 4.15
CA GLU A 39 -2.12 -5.67 3.29
C GLU A 39 -2.38 -4.23 2.83
N TYR A 40 -2.24 -3.27 3.74
CA TYR A 40 -2.39 -1.85 3.43
C TYR A 40 -1.21 -1.34 2.60
N LEU A 41 0.02 -1.80 2.88
CA LEU A 41 1.19 -1.53 2.04
C LEU A 41 1.00 -2.08 0.62
N LEU A 42 0.46 -3.29 0.47
CA LEU A 42 0.13 -3.87 -0.83
C LEU A 42 -0.85 -2.97 -1.59
N ALA A 43 -1.94 -2.55 -0.94
CA ALA A 43 -2.93 -1.66 -1.55
C ALA A 43 -2.32 -0.32 -1.99
N MET A 44 -1.49 0.30 -1.15
CA MET A 44 -0.80 1.55 -1.49
C MET A 44 0.20 1.37 -2.64
N LYS A 45 0.97 0.28 -2.64
CA LYS A 45 1.93 -0.02 -3.71
C LYS A 45 1.24 -0.25 -5.04
N CYS A 46 0.12 -0.97 -5.06
CA CYS A 46 -0.70 -1.14 -6.26
C CYS A 46 -1.27 0.21 -6.75
N LEU A 47 -1.77 1.05 -5.83
CA LEU A 47 -2.34 2.36 -6.20
C LEU A 47 -1.30 3.31 -6.81
N ALA A 48 -0.07 3.29 -6.30
CA ALA A 48 1.03 4.14 -6.74
C ALA A 48 1.94 3.47 -7.80
N MET A 49 1.56 2.28 -8.29
CA MET A 49 2.41 1.49 -9.17
C MET A 49 2.64 2.22 -10.48
N ARG A 50 3.90 2.33 -10.88
CA ARG A 50 4.30 2.88 -12.18
C ARG A 50 4.92 1.77 -13.00
N LEU A 51 4.40 1.56 -14.21
CA LEU A 51 4.94 0.58 -15.14
C LEU A 51 6.06 1.21 -15.97
N GLY A 52 7.18 0.48 -16.09
CA GLY A 52 8.32 0.88 -16.90
C GLY A 52 9.62 0.26 -16.40
N LYS A 53 10.57 -0.01 -17.32
CA LYS A 53 11.86 -0.67 -17.00
C LYS A 53 12.74 0.07 -15.98
N GLU A 54 12.45 1.34 -15.72
CA GLU A 54 13.18 2.18 -14.77
C GLU A 54 12.59 2.14 -13.35
N PHE A 55 11.45 1.45 -13.16
CA PHE A 55 10.75 1.39 -11.88
C PHE A 55 10.83 -0.02 -11.27
N HIS A 56 10.99 -0.08 -9.95
CA HIS A 56 11.04 -1.32 -9.18
C HIS A 56 9.73 -1.63 -8.46
N ASP A 57 8.66 -0.88 -8.74
CA ASP A 57 7.37 -0.97 -8.05
C ASP A 57 6.74 -2.39 -8.20
N GLU A 58 6.96 -3.08 -9.33
CA GLU A 58 6.54 -4.48 -9.53
C GLU A 58 7.25 -5.45 -8.56
N ALA A 59 8.54 -5.28 -8.30
CA ALA A 59 9.29 -6.16 -7.42
C ALA A 59 8.80 -6.06 -5.97
N ASP A 60 8.43 -4.84 -5.54
CA ASP A 60 7.85 -4.59 -4.22
C ASP A 60 6.47 -5.25 -4.08
N VAL A 61 5.61 -5.13 -5.10
CA VAL A 61 4.29 -5.79 -5.11
C VAL A 61 4.44 -7.30 -5.06
N ARG A 62 5.33 -7.88 -5.89
CA ARG A 62 5.58 -9.33 -5.89
C ARG A 62 6.14 -9.82 -4.54
N TYR A 63 6.99 -9.03 -3.88
CA TYR A 63 7.45 -9.34 -2.53
C TYR A 63 6.30 -9.37 -1.52
N LEU A 64 5.43 -8.34 -1.55
CA LEU A 64 4.29 -8.25 -0.63
C LEU A 64 3.27 -9.36 -0.85
N LEU A 65 2.97 -9.72 -2.10
CA LEU A 65 2.10 -10.85 -2.43
C LEU A 65 2.65 -12.16 -1.83
N ARG A 66 3.95 -12.41 -1.98
CA ARG A 66 4.60 -13.59 -1.38
C ARG A 66 4.60 -13.53 0.15
N TYR A 67 4.89 -12.37 0.73
CA TYR A 67 4.92 -12.17 2.18
C TYR A 67 3.54 -12.43 2.82
N LEU A 68 2.47 -11.99 2.17
CA LEU A 68 1.08 -12.19 2.59
C LEU A 68 0.52 -13.57 2.21
N ASN A 69 1.31 -14.42 1.54
CA ASN A 69 0.85 -15.69 0.97
C ASN A 69 -0.38 -15.56 0.06
N VAL A 70 -0.44 -14.47 -0.70
CA VAL A 70 -1.47 -14.23 -1.71
C VAL A 70 -1.07 -14.97 -2.98
N THR A 71 -1.87 -15.94 -3.37
CA THR A 71 -1.57 -16.83 -4.51
C THR A 71 -2.58 -16.70 -5.64
N THR A 72 -3.66 -15.95 -5.46
CA THR A 72 -4.68 -15.74 -6.50
C THR A 72 -5.00 -14.28 -6.70
N TYR A 73 -5.34 -13.91 -7.94
CA TYR A 73 -5.75 -12.56 -8.29
C TYR A 73 -6.95 -12.08 -7.45
N GLN A 74 -7.93 -12.96 -7.21
CA GLN A 74 -9.12 -12.65 -6.42
C GLN A 74 -8.79 -12.33 -4.95
N GLN A 75 -7.81 -13.03 -4.36
CA GLN A 75 -7.32 -12.70 -3.02
C GLN A 75 -6.67 -11.32 -2.99
N ALA A 76 -5.81 -11.04 -3.97
CA ALA A 76 -5.14 -9.76 -4.07
C ALA A 76 -6.14 -8.60 -4.24
N VAL A 77 -7.11 -8.75 -5.15
CA VAL A 77 -8.22 -7.81 -5.37
C VAL A 77 -9.05 -7.63 -4.09
N GLY A 78 -9.38 -8.71 -3.38
CA GLY A 78 -10.12 -8.64 -2.11
C GLY A 78 -9.38 -7.84 -1.04
N ILE A 79 -8.05 -7.99 -0.96
CA ILE A 79 -7.21 -7.22 -0.04
C ILE A 79 -7.19 -5.74 -0.42
N ILE A 80 -6.82 -5.40 -1.66
CA ILE A 80 -6.66 -4.00 -2.05
C ILE A 80 -8.00 -3.24 -2.03
N SER A 81 -9.10 -3.92 -2.39
CA SER A 81 -10.45 -3.34 -2.39
C SER A 81 -11.01 -3.08 -0.98
N THR A 82 -10.43 -3.72 0.05
CA THR A 82 -10.76 -3.43 1.45
C THR A 82 -10.32 -2.02 1.85
N PHE A 83 -9.27 -1.48 1.24
CA PHE A 83 -8.67 -0.18 1.58
C PHE A 83 -9.05 0.94 0.62
N TYR A 84 -9.11 0.67 -0.68
CA TYR A 84 -9.51 1.67 -1.70
C TYR A 84 -10.53 1.06 -2.68
N PRO A 85 -11.48 1.85 -3.20
CA PRO A 85 -12.36 1.40 -4.27
C PRO A 85 -11.57 0.94 -5.50
N LEU A 86 -12.01 -0.14 -6.17
CA LEU A 86 -11.29 -0.74 -7.30
C LEU A 86 -11.13 0.25 -8.48
N GLU A 87 -12.06 1.18 -8.63
CA GLU A 87 -12.06 2.21 -9.68
C GLU A 87 -10.90 3.21 -9.54
N ARG A 88 -10.27 3.27 -8.36
CA ARG A 88 -9.10 4.13 -8.14
C ARG A 88 -7.80 3.53 -8.65
N PHE A 89 -7.75 2.22 -8.87
CA PHE A 89 -6.53 1.56 -9.34
C PHE A 89 -6.38 1.74 -10.86
N PRO A 90 -5.18 2.09 -11.35
CA PRO A 90 -4.90 2.05 -12.78
C PRO A 90 -5.20 0.67 -13.34
N GLN A 91 -5.85 0.60 -14.51
CA GLN A 91 -6.16 -0.69 -15.16
C GLN A 91 -4.89 -1.49 -15.43
N GLU A 92 -3.84 -0.80 -15.87
CA GLU A 92 -2.48 -1.32 -16.03
C GLU A 92 -1.97 -2.06 -14.77
N THR A 93 -2.25 -1.52 -13.58
CA THR A 93 -1.87 -2.18 -12.32
C THR A 93 -2.62 -3.48 -12.13
N LEU A 94 -3.93 -3.48 -12.38
CA LEU A 94 -4.77 -4.67 -12.20
C LEU A 94 -4.35 -5.78 -13.17
N TYR A 95 -4.04 -5.44 -14.42
CA TYR A 95 -3.51 -6.39 -15.40
C TYR A 95 -2.15 -6.97 -14.96
N ALA A 96 -1.23 -6.13 -14.52
CA ALA A 96 0.07 -6.61 -14.03
C ALA A 96 -0.09 -7.52 -12.79
N LEU A 97 -1.05 -7.21 -11.91
CA LEU A 97 -1.36 -8.04 -10.74
C LEU A 97 -1.90 -9.43 -11.15
N GLU A 98 -2.75 -9.48 -12.16
CA GLU A 98 -3.28 -10.71 -12.76
C GLU A 98 -2.14 -11.53 -13.37
N GLU A 99 -1.30 -10.94 -14.22
CA GLU A 99 -0.13 -11.61 -14.82
C GLU A 99 0.85 -12.16 -13.76
N MET A 100 1.08 -11.42 -12.66
CA MET A 100 1.97 -11.86 -11.58
C MET A 100 1.46 -13.11 -10.83
N LEU A 101 0.15 -13.34 -10.82
CA LEU A 101 -0.54 -14.37 -10.03
C LEU A 101 -1.08 -15.52 -10.88
N GLU A 102 -1.14 -15.38 -12.21
CA GLU A 102 -1.43 -16.46 -13.15
C GLU A 102 -0.20 -17.29 -13.55
N ALA A 103 1.01 -16.80 -13.27
CA ALA A 103 2.30 -17.45 -13.56
C ALA A 103 2.75 -18.43 -12.46
#